data_AF-A0A1C0AA87-F1
#
_entry.id   AF-A0A1C0AA87-F1
#
_cell.length_a   1.000
_cell.length_b   1.000
_cell.length_c   1.000
_cell.angle_alpha   90.00
_cell.angle_beta   90.00
_cell.angle_gamma   90.00
#
_symmetry.space_group_name_H-M   'P 1'
#
loop_
_entity.id
_entity.type
_entity.pdbx_description
1 polymer ?
#
loop_
_entity_poly.entity_id
_entity_poly.type
_entity_poly.pdbx_seq_one_letter_code
_entity_poly.pdbx_strand_id
1 'polypeptide(L)' 'MRPLTENEVITLQGLLQMETNGLLKAKAAHMMITDEDLKKESESGILAAEGRIKGLQQFIYENNILNEEEAH' A
#
# COMPACT_ATOMS: atom_id res chain seq x y z
N MET A 1 -14.49 9.00 10.77
CA MET A 1 -13.62 9.43 9.65
C MET A 1 -14.48 10.24 8.68
N ARG A 2 -13.92 10.91 7.67
CA ARG A 2 -14.69 11.76 6.75
C ARG A 2 -14.93 11.00 5.44
N PRO A 3 -16.10 11.12 4.80
CA PRO A 3 -16.30 10.66 3.43
C PRO A 3 -15.16 11.15 2.50
N LEU A 4 -14.58 10.23 1.72
CA LEU A 4 -13.61 10.59 0.69
C LEU A 4 -14.33 11.04 -0.57
N THR A 5 -13.85 12.11 -1.19
CA THR A 5 -14.31 12.53 -2.51
C THR A 5 -13.81 11.56 -3.60
N GLU A 6 -14.50 11.50 -4.73
CA GLU A 6 -14.11 10.64 -5.87
C GLU A 6 -12.64 10.87 -6.30
N ASN A 7 -12.19 12.13 -6.34
CA ASN A 7 -10.82 12.47 -6.67
C ASN A 7 -9.79 11.97 -5.64
N GLU A 8 -10.13 12.00 -4.35
CA GLU A 8 -9.28 11.45 -3.29
C GLU A 8 -9.20 9.93 -3.40
N VAL A 9 -10.31 9.24 -3.68
CA VAL A 9 -10.33 7.78 -3.91
C VAL A 9 -9.45 7.42 -5.11
N ILE A 10 -9.57 8.11 -6.24
CA ILE A 10 -8.73 7.89 -7.42
C ILE A 10 -7.25 8.10 -7.09
N THR A 11 -6.92 9.16 -6.35
CA THR A 11 -5.55 9.45 -5.94
C THR A 11 -4.99 8.35 -5.04
N LEU A 12 -5.76 7.88 -4.07
CA LEU A 12 -5.37 6.81 -3.16
C LEU A 12 -5.22 5.46 -3.87
N GLN A 13 -6.08 5.16 -4.85
CA GLN A 13 -5.92 3.99 -5.71
C GLN A 13 -4.65 4.07 -6.56
N GLY A 14 -4.32 5.26 -7.08
CA GLY A 14 -3.05 5.50 -7.78
C GLY A 14 -1.83 5.26 -6.89
N LEU A 15 -1.86 5.74 -5.65
CA LEU A 15 -0.82 5.50 -4.64
C LEU A 15 -0.69 4.01 -4.29
N LEU A 16 -1.82 3.32 -4.10
CA LEU A 16 -1.86 1.88 -3.83
C LEU A 16 -1.23 1.08 -4.98
N GLN A 17 -1.55 1.44 -6.23
CA GLN A 17 -0.96 0.79 -7.41
C GLN A 17 0.55 1.05 -7.48
N MET A 18 1.00 2.28 -7.21
CA MET A 18 2.42 2.63 -7.18
C MET A 18 3.17 1.81 -6.13
N GLU A 19 2.64 1.74 -4.90
CA GLU A 19 3.25 1.01 -3.81
C GLU A 19 3.32 -0.50 -4.10
N THR A 20 2.25 -1.07 -4.68
CA THR A 20 2.21 -2.48 -5.11
C THR A 20 3.26 -2.77 -6.17
N ASN A 21 3.40 -1.90 -7.17
CA ASN A 21 4.44 -2.02 -8.19
C ASN A 21 5.85 -1.90 -7.59
N GLY A 22 6.03 -1.01 -6.60
CA GLY A 22 7.27 -0.87 -5.84
C GLY A 22 7.62 -2.13 -5.06
N LEU A 23 6.65 -2.75 -4.39
CA LEU A 23 6.83 -4.01 -3.66
C LEU A 23 7.26 -5.15 -4.59
N LEU A 24 6.64 -5.27 -5.76
CA LEU A 24 7.02 -6.30 -6.75
C LEU A 24 8.47 -6.13 -7.20
N LYS A 25 8.89 -4.89 -7.46
CA LYS A 25 10.29 -4.57 -7.80
C LYS A 25 11.25 -4.86 -6.65
N ALA A 26 10.88 -4.50 -5.41
CA ALA A 26 11.67 -4.76 -4.22
C ALA A 26 11.87 -6.27 -3.99
N LYS A 27 10.81 -7.08 -4.15
CA LYS A 27 10.90 -8.55 -4.07
C LYS A 27 11.80 -9.13 -5.15
N ALA A 28 11.67 -8.65 -6.39
CA ALA A 28 12.54 -9.08 -7.48
C ALA A 28 14.02 -8.73 -7.23
N ALA A 29 14.29 -7.51 -6.75
CA ALA A 29 15.63 -7.07 -6.38
C ALA A 29 16.19 -7.92 -5.22
N HIS A 30 15.39 -8.18 -4.19
CA HIS A 30 15.76 -8.99 -3.04
C HIS A 30 16.28 -10.38 -3.43
N MET A 31 15.66 -11.03 -4.43
CA MET A 31 16.09 -12.34 -4.92
C MET A 31 17.50 -12.33 -5.56
N MET A 32 18.00 -11.16 -5.96
CA MET A 32 19.32 -11.00 -6.57
C MET A 32 20.39 -10.57 -5.56
N ILE A 33 20.01 -10.23 -4.32
CA ILE A 33 20.95 -9.80 -3.28
C ILE A 33 21.68 -11.03 -2.71
N THR A 34 23.00 -11.01 -2.78
CA THR A 34 23.87 -12.06 -2.23
C THR A 34 24.48 -11.68 -0.88
N ASP A 35 24.54 -10.39 -0.56
CA ASP A 35 25.03 -9.90 0.73
C ASP A 35 23.95 -10.11 1.80
N GLU A 36 24.28 -10.86 2.84
CA GLU A 36 23.31 -11.31 3.86
C GLU A 36 22.79 -10.16 4.72
N ASP A 37 23.60 -9.14 4.99
CA ASP A 37 23.15 -8.01 5.80
C ASP A 37 22.25 -7.09 4.98
N LEU A 38 22.62 -6.81 3.73
CA LEU A 38 21.75 -6.10 2.78
C LEU A 38 20.44 -6.86 2.52
N LYS A 39 20.48 -8.19 2.51
CA LYS A 39 19.29 -9.03 2.32
C LYS A 39 18.29 -8.88 3.47
N LYS A 40 18.76 -8.84 4.72
CA LYS A 40 17.92 -8.58 5.91
C LYS A 40 17.33 -7.18 5.90
N GLU A 41 18.10 -6.18 5.50
CA GLU A 41 17.59 -4.80 5.36
C GLU A 41 16.50 -4.75 4.28
N SER A 42 16.72 -5.43 3.14
CA SER A 42 15.74 -5.54 2.06
C SER A 42 14.46 -6.25 2.51
N GLU A 43 14.54 -7.31 3.32
CA GLU A 43 13.38 -7.98 3.93
C GLU A 43 12.57 -7.03 4.81
N SER A 44 13.24 -6.24 5.65
CA SER A 44 12.60 -5.23 6.49
C SER A 44 11.88 -4.17 5.66
N GLY A 45 12.49 -3.73 4.56
CA GLY A 45 11.88 -2.81 3.61
C GLY A 45 10.65 -3.39 2.91
N ILE A 46 10.68 -4.67 2.53
CA ILE A 46 9.56 -5.41 1.95
C ILE A 46 8.39 -5.47 2.94
N LEU A 47 8.65 -5.83 4.20
CA LEU A 47 7.63 -5.89 5.24
C LEU A 47 6.99 -4.52 5.49
N ALA A 48 7.78 -3.45 5.50
CA ALA A 48 7.28 -2.09 5.64
C ALA A 48 6.37 -1.68 4.46
N ALA A 49 6.73 -2.05 3.23
CA ALA A 49 5.92 -1.81 2.04
C ALA A 49 4.59 -2.59 2.09
N GLU A 50 4.61 -3.87 2.49
CA GLU A 50 3.40 -4.66 2.70
C GLU A 50 2.48 -4.04 3.76
N GLY A 51 3.05 -3.50 4.84
CA GLY A 51 2.33 -2.75 5.86
C GLY A 51 1.64 -1.50 5.30
N ARG A 52 2.34 -0.71 4.48
CA ARG A 52 1.77 0.48 3.83
C ARG A 52 0.63 0.13 2.87
N ILE A 53 0.80 -0.93 2.06
CA ILE A 53 -0.26 -1.42 1.16
C ILE A 53 -1.51 -1.80 1.95
N LYS A 54 -1.37 -2.58 3.02
CA LYS A 54 -2.50 -2.97 3.87
C LYS A 54 -3.16 -1.76 4.52
N GLY A 55 -2.38 -0.81 5.03
CA GLY A 55 -2.90 0.42 5.62
C GLY A 55 -3.69 1.26 4.61
N LEU A 56 -3.19 1.41 3.39
CA LEU A 56 -3.89 2.11 2.30
C LEU A 56 -5.18 1.40 1.90
N GLN A 57 -5.15 0.08 1.76
CA GLN A 57 -6.35 -0.72 1.47
C GLN A 57 -7.42 -0.57 2.54
N GLN A 58 -7.04 -0.67 3.82
CA GLN A 58 -7.95 -0.52 4.94
C GLN A 58 -8.55 0.89 4.96
N PHE A 59 -7.72 1.92 4.79
CA PHE A 59 -8.19 3.30 4.76
C PHE A 59 -9.18 3.56 3.63
N ILE A 60 -8.92 3.07 2.41
CA ILE A 60 -9.85 3.22 1.28
C ILE A 60 -11.17 2.49 1.57
N TYR A 61 -11.10 1.26 2.10
CA TYR A 61 -12.27 0.45 2.41
C TYR A 61 -13.15 1.10 3.48
N GLU A 62 -12.57 1.54 4.60
CA GLU A 62 -13.31 2.16 5.71
C GLU A 62 -14.02 3.45 5.27
N ASN A 63 -13.39 4.28 4.44
CA ASN A 63 -14.01 5.52 4.00
C ASN A 63 -15.04 5.32 2.87
N ASN A 64 -14.92 4.26 2.06
CA ASN A 64 -15.96 3.91 1.08
C ASN A 64 -17.23 3.38 1.76
N ILE A 65 -17.12 2.63 2.86
CA ILE A 65 -18.29 2.20 3.65
C ILE A 65 -18.98 3.40 4.29
N LEU A 66 -18.22 4.33 4.86
CA LEU A 66 -18.80 5.53 5.49
C LEU A 66 -19.55 6.42 4.48
N ASN A 67 -19.11 6.44 3.22
CA ASN A 67 -19.83 7.09 2.12
C ASN A 67 -21.21 6.43 1.84
N GLU A 68 -21.32 5.11 1.99
CA GLU A 68 -22.59 4.38 1.79
C GLU A 68 -23.55 4.54 2.99
N GLU A 69 -23.03 4.61 4.22
CA GLU A 69 -23.85 4.81 5.43
C GLU A 69 -24.41 6.23 5.57
N GLU A 70 -23.70 7.28 5.11
CA GLU A 70 -24.23 8.66 5.12
C GLU A 70 -25.30 8.92 4.05
N ALA A 71 -25.46 8.00 3.08
CA ALA A 71 -26.42 8.13 1.97
C ALA A 71 -27.81 7.49 2.24
N HIS A 72 -28.01 6.90 3.42
CA HIS A 72 -29.26 6.23 3.87
C HIS A 72 -29.92 6.95 5.05
#